data_AF-A0A7W8XIH9-F1
#
_entry.id   AF-A0A7W8XIH9-F1
#
_cell.length_a   1.000
_cell.length_b   1.000
_cell.length_c   1.000
_cell.angle_alpha   90.00
_cell.angle_beta   90.00
_cell.angle_gamma   90.00
#
_symmetry.space_group_name_H-M   'P 1'
#
loop_
_entity.id
_entity.type
_entity.pdbx_description
1 polymer ?
#
loop_
_entity_poly.entity_id
_entity_poly.type
_entity_poly.pdbx_seq_one_letter_code
_entity_poly.pdbx_strand_id
1 'polypeptide(L)'
;MSNETSCIGREDGEALSASSPRPSVTKITIRPISLGSRGQNYSVSLDGAVIIASSRNPTGDACRHLVASGRSGQLEVWDDARPHPRFVIPDIVKAAAITVSESERHGPRFTVYKALPQFTKGASNV
;
A
#
# COMPACT_ATOMS: atom_id res chain seq x y z
N MET A 1 43.97 5.86 53.41
CA MET A 1 44.08 4.84 52.34
C MET A 1 43.34 5.39 51.15
N SER A 2 44.10 5.95 50.22
CA SER A 2 43.64 6.51 48.96
C SER A 2 43.45 5.40 47.94
N ASN A 3 42.40 5.49 47.12
CA ASN A 3 42.45 4.97 45.76
C ASN A 3 41.55 5.83 44.86
N GLU A 4 42.14 6.91 44.36
CA GLU A 4 41.72 7.48 43.08
C GLU A 4 41.89 6.41 42.00
N THR A 5 40.82 6.10 41.28
CA THR A 5 40.92 5.39 39.99
C THR A 5 40.35 6.31 38.94
N SER A 6 41.28 6.90 38.20
CA SER A 6 41.07 7.64 36.96
C SER A 6 40.60 6.69 35.87
N CYS A 7 39.49 7.04 35.20
CA CYS A 7 39.11 6.49 33.91
C CYS A 7 38.80 7.67 32.98
N ILE A 8 39.85 8.25 32.41
CA ILE A 8 39.78 9.06 31.21
C ILE A 8 39.36 8.11 30.07
N GLY A 9 38.08 8.15 29.69
CA GLY A 9 37.54 7.55 28.48
C GLY A 9 37.10 8.65 27.53
N ARG A 10 37.53 8.56 26.27
CA ARG A 10 37.47 9.62 25.25
C ARG A 10 36.04 9.94 24.83
N GLU A 11 35.82 11.23 24.58
CA GLU A 11 34.55 11.85 24.19
C GLU A 11 34.43 11.89 22.67
N ASP A 12 34.20 10.75 22.03
CA ASP A 12 33.90 10.69 20.59
C ASP A 12 33.24 9.35 20.21
N GLY A 13 32.35 8.87 21.09
CA GLY A 13 31.33 7.91 20.71
C GLY A 13 30.24 8.62 19.92
N GLU A 14 30.49 8.94 18.65
CA GLU A 14 29.44 9.30 17.69
C GLU A 14 28.48 8.11 17.65
N ALA A 15 27.40 8.22 18.42
CA ALA A 15 26.31 7.26 18.40
C ALA A 15 25.79 7.25 16.98
N LEU A 16 26.19 6.24 16.20
CA LEU A 16 25.53 5.87 14.97
C LEU A 16 24.07 5.67 15.34
N SER A 17 23.28 6.72 15.10
CA SER A 17 21.84 6.69 15.28
C SER A 17 21.35 5.58 14.38
N ALA A 18 21.19 4.39 14.97
CA ALA A 18 20.43 3.29 14.41
C ALA A 18 18.97 3.73 14.40
N SER A 19 18.68 4.72 13.57
CA SER A 19 17.35 5.00 13.08
C SER A 19 17.01 3.82 12.18
N SER A 20 16.62 2.70 12.79
CA SER A 20 15.85 1.70 12.08
C SER A 20 14.77 2.45 11.33
N PRO A 21 14.74 2.41 9.98
CA PRO A 21 13.75 3.17 9.24
C PRO A 21 12.39 2.69 9.72
N ARG A 22 11.62 3.57 10.37
CA ARG A 22 10.23 3.27 10.65
C ARG A 22 9.59 2.95 9.29
N PRO A 23 8.87 1.83 9.13
CA PRO A 23 8.27 1.50 7.85
C PRO A 23 7.45 2.70 7.37
N SER A 24 7.70 3.14 6.14
CA SER A 24 6.98 4.25 5.54
C SER A 24 5.50 3.91 5.49
N VAL A 25 4.67 4.73 6.14
CA VAL A 25 3.22 4.56 6.16
C VAL A 25 2.62 5.42 5.06
N THR A 26 2.01 4.78 4.07
CA THR A 26 1.23 5.46 3.02
C THR A 26 -0.24 5.47 3.42
N LYS A 27 -0.94 6.57 3.17
CA LYS A 27 -2.38 6.70 3.46
C LYS A 27 -3.16 6.87 2.16
N ILE A 28 -4.20 6.07 1.97
CA ILE A 28 -5.15 6.25 0.87
C ILE A 28 -6.56 6.39 1.40
N THR A 29 -7.41 7.09 0.65
CA THR A 29 -8.84 7.18 0.91
C THR A 29 -9.61 6.45 -0.17
N ILE A 30 -10.54 5.57 0.22
CA ILE A 30 -11.42 4.85 -0.70
C ILE A 30 -12.83 5.41 -0.57
N ARG A 31 -13.45 5.78 -1.71
CA ARG A 31 -14.81 6.30 -1.75
C ARG A 31 -15.68 5.48 -2.70
N PRO A 32 -16.92 5.11 -2.31
CA PRO A 32 -17.87 4.52 -3.24
C PRO A 32 -18.26 5.54 -4.32
N ILE A 33 -18.29 5.14 -5.58
CA ILE A 33 -18.66 6.02 -6.70
C ILE A 33 -19.93 5.57 -7.43
N SER A 34 -20.15 4.26 -7.56
CA SER A 34 -21.32 3.71 -8.26
C SER A 34 -21.57 2.27 -7.87
N LEU A 35 -22.83 1.84 -7.92
CA LEU A 35 -23.23 0.46 -7.74
C LEU A 35 -23.61 -0.12 -9.12
N GLY A 36 -22.81 -1.07 -9.60
CA GLY A 36 -23.07 -1.76 -10.87
C GLY A 36 -23.71 -3.15 -10.66
N SER A 37 -24.05 -3.81 -11.77
CA SER A 37 -24.61 -5.18 -11.74
C SER A 37 -23.69 -6.22 -11.11
N ARG A 38 -22.38 -5.94 -11.02
CA ARG A 38 -21.37 -6.80 -10.41
C ARG A 38 -20.84 -6.28 -9.08
N GLY A 39 -21.60 -5.40 -8.43
CA GLY A 39 -21.27 -4.83 -7.13
C GLY A 39 -20.73 -3.39 -7.18
N GLN A 40 -20.19 -2.96 -6.04
CA GLN A 40 -19.78 -1.59 -5.80
C GLN A 40 -18.44 -1.27 -6.49
N ASN A 41 -18.38 -0.12 -7.17
CA ASN A 41 -17.14 0.49 -7.63
C ASN A 41 -16.71 1.59 -6.66
N TYR A 42 -15.40 1.75 -6.56
CA TYR A 42 -14.76 2.71 -5.69
C TYR A 42 -13.69 3.50 -6.44
N SER A 43 -13.50 4.76 -6.05
CA SER A 43 -12.32 5.55 -6.38
C SER A 43 -11.30 5.48 -5.25
N VAL A 44 -10.02 5.61 -5.58
CA VAL A 44 -8.92 5.68 -4.61
C VAL A 44 -8.16 6.98 -4.79
N SER A 45 -7.95 7.68 -3.67
CA SER A 45 -7.14 8.90 -3.63
C SER A 45 -5.91 8.74 -2.73
N LEU A 46 -4.82 9.37 -3.13
CA LEU A 46 -3.57 9.53 -2.38
C LEU A 46 -3.26 11.02 -2.32
N ASP A 47 -3.03 11.55 -1.12
CA ASP A 47 -2.71 12.98 -0.91
C ASP A 47 -3.73 13.94 -1.57
N GLY A 48 -5.01 13.55 -1.56
CA GLY A 48 -6.11 14.31 -2.18
C GLY A 48 -6.28 14.11 -3.70
N ALA A 49 -5.30 13.53 -4.39
CA ALA A 49 -5.37 13.25 -5.82
C ALA A 49 -5.94 11.84 -6.10
N VAL A 50 -6.83 11.71 -7.09
CA VAL A 50 -7.38 10.41 -7.50
C VAL A 50 -6.32 9.64 -8.30
N ILE A 51 -5.88 8.50 -7.76
CA ILE A 51 -4.92 7.60 -8.43
C ILE A 51 -5.61 6.43 -9.14
N ILE A 52 -6.84 6.09 -8.72
CA ILE A 52 -7.68 5.08 -9.36
C ILE A 52 -9.10 5.64 -9.43
N ALA A 53 -9.60 5.88 -10.63
CA ALA A 53 -10.91 6.49 -10.82
C ALA A 53 -12.07 5.52 -10.55
N SER A 54 -11.90 4.24 -10.88
CA SER A 54 -12.94 3.21 -10.70
C SER A 54 -12.34 1.81 -10.61
N SER A 55 -12.61 1.12 -9.49
CA SER A 55 -12.22 -0.27 -9.29
C SER A 55 -13.20 -1.01 -8.37
N ARG A 56 -13.36 -2.31 -8.62
CA ARG A 56 -14.05 -3.27 -7.73
C ARG A 56 -13.10 -3.94 -6.73
N ASN A 57 -11.79 -3.80 -6.91
CA ASN A 57 -10.74 -4.27 -6.00
C ASN A 57 -9.81 -3.09 -5.65
N PRO A 58 -10.33 -2.04 -4.99
CA PRO A 58 -9.63 -0.78 -4.83
C PRO A 58 -8.32 -0.93 -4.05
N THR A 59 -8.31 -1.76 -3.00
CA THR A 59 -7.12 -1.99 -2.17
C THR A 59 -6.00 -2.68 -2.96
N GLY A 60 -6.31 -3.76 -3.68
CA GLY A 60 -5.31 -4.47 -4.47
C GLY A 60 -4.75 -3.63 -5.61
N ASP A 61 -5.63 -2.90 -6.31
CA ASP A 61 -5.20 -2.00 -7.38
C ASP A 61 -4.37 -0.83 -6.84
N ALA A 62 -4.72 -0.29 -5.67
CA ALA A 62 -3.95 0.75 -5.01
C ALA A 62 -2.55 0.26 -4.66
N CYS A 63 -2.42 -0.92 -4.05
CA CYS A 63 -1.10 -1.51 -3.77
C CYS A 63 -0.26 -1.64 -5.05
N ARG A 64 -0.85 -2.13 -6.15
CA ARG A 64 -0.16 -2.25 -7.45
C ARG A 64 0.29 -0.88 -7.98
N HIS A 65 -0.58 0.12 -7.95
CA HIS A 65 -0.23 1.48 -8.37
C HIS A 65 0.91 2.06 -7.52
N LEU A 66 0.86 1.87 -6.20
CA LEU A 66 1.88 2.35 -5.27
C LEU A 66 3.23 1.67 -5.49
N VAL A 67 3.26 0.35 -5.68
CA VAL A 67 4.49 -0.39 -6.02
C VAL A 67 5.06 0.08 -7.36
N ALA A 68 4.22 0.26 -8.38
CA ALA A 68 4.65 0.78 -9.67
C ALA A 68 5.24 2.20 -9.57
N SER A 69 4.81 2.96 -8.55
CA SER A 69 5.34 4.29 -8.21
C SER A 69 6.55 4.25 -7.27
N GLY A 70 7.12 3.07 -7.00
CA GLY A 70 8.29 2.88 -6.15
C GLY A 70 8.04 2.91 -4.64
N ARG A 71 6.78 2.80 -4.20
CA ARG A 71 6.43 2.83 -2.77
C ARG A 71 6.40 1.43 -2.16
N SER A 72 6.84 1.34 -0.91
CA SER A 72 6.85 0.13 -0.08
C SER A 72 6.45 0.46 1.37
N GLY A 73 6.41 -0.56 2.23
CA GLY A 73 6.06 -0.41 3.64
C GLY A 73 4.58 -0.63 3.90
N GLN A 74 4.04 0.10 4.88
CA GLN A 74 2.68 -0.09 5.37
C GLN A 74 1.69 0.80 4.61
N LEU A 75 0.47 0.31 4.37
CA LEU A 75 -0.64 1.10 3.83
C LEU A 75 -1.77 1.17 4.84
N GLU A 76 -2.24 2.38 5.12
CA GLU A 76 -3.49 2.62 5.82
C GLU A 76 -4.58 2.98 4.81
N VAL A 77 -5.73 2.30 4.96
CA VAL A 77 -6.91 2.53 4.13
C VAL A 77 -7.95 3.26 4.95
N TRP A 78 -8.31 4.45 4.48
CA TRP A 78 -9.22 5.36 5.15
C TRP A 78 -10.54 5.52 4.38
N ASP A 79 -11.55 5.99 5.10
CA ASP A 79 -12.72 6.63 4.54
C ASP A 79 -12.93 8.00 5.19
N ASP A 80 -13.89 8.77 4.70
CA ASP A 80 -14.10 10.14 5.18
C ASP A 80 -14.86 10.22 6.52
N ALA A 81 -15.31 9.09 7.07
CA ALA A 81 -16.24 9.08 8.18
C ALA A 81 -15.58 8.81 9.54
N ARG A 82 -14.49 8.04 9.59
CA ARG A 82 -13.89 7.57 10.84
C ARG A 82 -12.57 8.24 11.19
N PRO A 83 -12.27 8.44 12.49
CA PRO A 83 -11.00 9.00 12.94
C PRO A 83 -9.84 7.98 12.97
N HIS A 84 -10.07 6.76 12.48
CA HIS A 84 -9.08 5.68 12.47
C HIS A 84 -9.16 4.92 11.13
N PRO A 85 -8.07 4.27 10.67
CA PRO A 85 -8.09 3.53 9.43
C PRO A 85 -9.12 2.39 9.50
N ARG A 86 -9.77 2.10 8.36
CA ARG A 86 -10.65 0.94 8.22
C ARG A 86 -9.86 -0.36 8.16
N PHE A 87 -8.70 -0.31 7.52
CA PHE A 87 -7.85 -1.46 7.30
C PHE A 87 -6.39 -1.03 7.18
N VAL A 88 -5.49 -1.89 7.64
CA VAL A 88 -4.05 -1.66 7.61
C VAL A 88 -3.38 -2.87 6.94
N ILE A 89 -2.56 -2.59 5.93
CA ILE A 89 -1.76 -3.58 5.21
C ILE A 89 -0.32 -3.42 5.68
N PRO A 90 0.28 -4.43 6.33
CA PRO A 90 1.65 -4.34 6.82
C PRO A 90 2.71 -4.17 5.71
N ASP A 91 2.44 -4.74 4.53
CA ASP A 91 3.39 -4.80 3.42
C ASP A 91 2.66 -4.64 2.08
N ILE A 92 2.82 -3.45 1.49
CA ILE A 92 2.24 -3.07 0.19
C ILE A 92 2.70 -4.01 -0.94
N VAL A 93 3.96 -4.43 -0.92
CA VAL A 93 4.55 -5.25 -2.00
C VAL A 93 3.92 -6.64 -2.00
N LYS A 94 3.81 -7.26 -0.82
CA LYS A 94 3.13 -8.55 -0.68
C LYS A 94 1.65 -8.47 -1.06
N ALA A 95 0.97 -7.42 -0.63
CA ALA A 95 -0.44 -7.22 -0.96
C ALA A 95 -0.67 -6.98 -2.46
N ALA A 96 0.25 -6.31 -3.16
CA ALA A 96 0.16 -6.07 -4.59
C ALA A 96 0.20 -7.38 -5.41
N ALA A 97 0.90 -8.40 -4.91
CA ALA A 97 1.10 -9.69 -5.57
C ALA A 97 -0.11 -10.64 -5.49
N ILE A 98 -1.13 -10.31 -4.69
CA ILE A 98 -2.30 -11.16 -4.48
C ILE A 98 -3.59 -10.49 -4.96
N THR A 99 -4.61 -11.31 -5.23
CA THR A 99 -5.96 -10.87 -5.54
C THR A 99 -6.98 -11.89 -5.03
N VAL A 100 -8.24 -11.48 -4.93
CA VAL A 100 -9.35 -12.40 -4.69
C VAL A 100 -9.85 -12.93 -6.02
N SER A 101 -10.09 -14.23 -6.09
CA SER A 101 -10.77 -14.92 -7.17
C SER A 101 -12.06 -15.52 -6.63
N GLU A 102 -13.16 -15.22 -7.28
CA GLU A 102 -14.50 -15.71 -6.96
C GLU A 102 -15.23 -16.04 -8.26
N SER A 103 -15.93 -17.17 -8.28
CA SER A 103 -16.73 -17.61 -9.43
C SER A 103 -17.93 -18.44 -8.98
N GLU A 104 -18.80 -18.83 -9.90
CA GLU A 104 -19.90 -19.75 -9.60
C GLU A 104 -19.41 -21.14 -9.17
N ARG A 105 -18.17 -21.51 -9.53
CA ARG A 105 -17.59 -22.82 -9.24
C ARG A 105 -16.90 -22.88 -7.88
N HIS A 106 -16.51 -21.74 -7.32
CA HIS A 106 -15.86 -21.66 -6.02
C HIS A 106 -16.09 -20.29 -5.37
N GLY A 107 -16.24 -20.29 -4.04
CA GLY A 107 -16.30 -19.04 -3.27
C GLY A 107 -14.99 -18.22 -3.31
N PRO A 108 -14.96 -17.10 -2.57
CA PRO A 108 -13.80 -16.20 -2.53
C PRO A 108 -12.53 -16.91 -2.06
N ARG A 109 -11.44 -16.78 -2.83
CA ARG A 109 -10.11 -17.30 -2.48
C ARG A 109 -9.02 -16.30 -2.83
N PHE A 110 -7.96 -16.26 -2.02
CA PHE A 110 -6.75 -15.55 -2.39
C PHE A 110 -5.97 -16.33 -3.45
N THR A 111 -5.50 -15.63 -4.48
CA THR A 111 -4.65 -16.16 -5.54
C THR A 111 -3.60 -15.14 -5.95
N VAL A 112 -2.60 -15.57 -6.71
CA VAL A 112 -1.57 -14.67 -7.26
C VAL A 112 -2.21 -13.78 -8.32
N TYR A 113 -1.94 -12.47 -8.23
CA TYR A 113 -2.35 -11.53 -9.26
C TYR A 113 -1.57 -11.79 -10.56
N LYS A 114 -2.30 -11.94 -11.66
CA LYS A 114 -1.73 -12.02 -13.01
C LYS A 114 -2.27 -10.84 -13.80
N ALA A 115 -1.39 -9.94 -14.23
CA ALA A 115 -1.77 -8.85 -15.11
C ALA A 115 -2.31 -9.44 -16.42
N LEU A 116 -3.46 -8.97 -16.87
CA LEU A 116 -3.94 -9.30 -18.21
C LEU A 116 -2.99 -8.64 -19.23
N PRO A 117 -2.66 -9.33 -20.34
CA PRO A 117 -1.92 -8.70 -21.42
C PRO A 117 -2.68 -7.46 -21.89
N GLN A 118 -1.98 -6.33 -22.00
CA GLN A 118 -2.58 -5.11 -22.54
C GLN A 118 -2.90 -5.37 -24.02
N PHE A 119 -4.17 -5.31 -24.40
CA PHE A 119 -4.51 -5.19 -25.81
C PHE A 119 -4.09 -3.80 -26.27
N THR A 120 -2.90 -3.70 -26.88
CA THR A 120 -2.52 -2.53 -27.65
C THR A 120 -3.47 -2.45 -28.84
N LYS A 121 -4.45 -1.54 -28.77
CA LYS A 121 -5.27 -1.20 -29.93
C LYS A 121 -4.31 -0.62 -30.97
N GLY A 122 -3.95 -1.43 -31.96
CA GLY A 122 -3.14 -0.99 -33.09
C GLY A 122 -3.76 0.29 -33.66
N ALA A 123 -2.93 1.32 -33.79
CA ALA A 123 -3.30 2.54 -34.49
C ALA A 123 -3.76 2.16 -35.90
N SER A 124 -5.08 2.23 -36.15
CA SER A 124 -5.59 2.35 -37.51
C SER A 124 -5.20 3.75 -38.00
N ASN A 125 -4.11 3.83 -38.77
CA ASN A 125 -3.96 4.90 -39.73
C ASN A 125 -4.99 4.66 -40.82
N VAL A 126 -5.95 5.58 -40.93
CA VAL A 126 -6.69 5.85 -42.17
C VAL A 126 -6.21 7.20 -42.66
#